data_AF-X0YK72-F1
#
_entry.id   AF-X0YK72-F1
#
_cell.length_a   1.000
_cell.length_b   1.000
_cell.length_c   1.000
_cell.angle_alpha   90.00
_cell.angle_beta   90.00
_cell.angle_gamma   90.00
#
_symmetry.space_group_name_H-M   'P 1'
#
loop_
_entity.id
_entity.type
_entity.pdbx_description
1 polymer ?
#
loop_
_entity_poly.entity_id
_entity_poly.type
_entity_poly.pdbx_seq_one_letter_code
_entity_poly.pdbx_strand_id
1 'polypeptide(L)'
;VRSENDDLLENLKKRVIACFTGAAGATGARLKYRWGEHYAAMRSNLTLARLFKQNMEMVGHPIRLGDNTLQTFSTDVGNVSRLVPAIQPLVSIAPDDIQLHTTEFAKAAATEEALGCMLGAARAMAMTAVDILTDPDTAEKVREEFRKSG
;
A
#
# COMPACT_ATOMS: atom_id res chain seq x y z
N VAL A 1 7.83 -7.84 12.71
CA VAL A 1 8.45 -6.55 13.08
C VAL A 1 8.14 -5.58 11.96
N ARG A 2 7.70 -4.35 12.25
CA ARG A 2 7.29 -3.37 11.24
C ARG A 2 7.83 -1.98 11.56
N SER A 3 7.99 -1.16 10.55
CA SER A 3 8.35 0.25 10.67
C SER A 3 7.84 1.03 9.46
N GLU A 4 7.87 2.36 9.54
CA GLU A 4 7.46 3.28 8.47
C GLU A 4 8.45 3.33 7.30
N ASN A 5 9.70 2.91 7.52
CA ASN A 5 10.70 2.75 6.47
C ASN A 5 11.65 1.59 6.78
N ASP A 6 12.38 1.15 5.75
CA ASP A 6 13.22 -0.04 5.87
C ASP A 6 14.47 0.18 6.74
N ASP A 7 15.00 1.40 6.78
CA ASP A 7 16.18 1.73 7.62
C ASP A 7 15.85 1.61 9.11
N LEU A 8 14.71 2.15 9.51
CA LEU A 8 14.21 2.01 10.87
C LEU A 8 13.85 0.56 11.19
N LEU A 9 13.30 -0.19 10.22
CA LEU A 9 13.02 -1.61 10.40
C LEU A 9 14.29 -2.41 10.68
N GLU A 10 15.37 -2.18 9.95
CA GLU A 10 16.65 -2.88 10.17
C GLU A 10 17.23 -2.58 11.54
N ASN A 11 17.13 -1.34 12.01
CA ASN A 11 17.52 -0.99 13.38
C ASN A 11 16.63 -1.65 14.44
N LEU A 12 15.32 -1.72 14.19
CA LEU A 12 14.39 -2.39 15.09
C LEU A 12 14.64 -3.91 15.17
N LYS A 13 14.95 -4.55 14.04
CA LYS A 13 15.30 -5.98 13.98
C LYS A 13 16.52 -6.28 14.84
N LYS A 14 17.57 -5.46 14.79
CA LYS A 14 18.77 -5.60 15.65
C LYS A 14 18.41 -5.56 17.13
N ARG A 15 17.56 -4.61 17.55
CA ARG A 15 17.11 -4.48 18.94
C ARG A 15 16.29 -5.69 19.39
N VAL A 16 15.38 -6.18 18.54
CA VAL A 16 14.57 -7.38 18.81
C VAL A 16 15.48 -8.60 19.03
N ILE A 17 16.47 -8.81 18.16
CA ILE A 17 17.42 -9.93 18.32
C ILE A 17 18.25 -9.77 19.58
N ALA A 18 18.70 -8.56 19.94
CA ALA A 18 19.44 -8.33 21.18
C ALA A 18 18.64 -8.76 22.43
N CYS A 19 17.33 -8.51 22.47
CA CYS A 19 16.46 -8.99 23.55
C CYS A 19 16.43 -10.54 23.62
N PHE A 20 16.27 -11.22 22.49
CA PHE A 20 16.27 -12.68 22.43
C PHE A 20 17.64 -13.27 22.79
N THR A 21 18.74 -12.64 22.37
CA THR A 21 20.10 -13.04 22.74
C THR A 21 20.33 -12.91 24.25
N GLY A 22 19.85 -11.82 24.86
CA GLY A 22 19.92 -11.63 26.31
C GLY A 22 19.16 -12.71 27.08
N ALA A 23 17.93 -13.02 26.66
CA ALA A 23 17.12 -14.07 27.28
C ALA A 23 17.75 -15.47 27.14
N ALA A 24 18.31 -15.79 25.97
CA ALA A 24 19.03 -17.04 25.75
C ALA A 24 20.26 -17.16 26.66
N GLY A 25 21.05 -16.08 26.79
CA GLY A 25 22.20 -16.04 27.69
C GLY A 25 21.83 -16.26 29.16
N ALA A 26 20.75 -15.62 29.63
CA ALA A 26 20.30 -15.74 31.03
C ALA A 26 19.74 -17.13 31.38
N THR A 27 19.18 -17.85 30.41
CA THR A 27 18.49 -19.13 30.63
C THR A 27 19.32 -20.36 30.25
N GLY A 28 20.46 -20.17 29.57
CA GLY A 28 21.22 -21.26 28.97
C GLY A 28 20.55 -21.89 27.74
N ALA A 29 19.45 -21.31 27.25
CA ALA A 29 18.76 -21.78 26.05
C ALA A 29 19.55 -21.44 24.77
N ARG A 30 19.29 -22.18 23.69
CA ARG A 30 19.85 -21.90 22.37
C ARG A 30 18.87 -21.08 21.53
N LEU A 31 19.29 -19.90 21.10
CA LEU A 31 18.52 -19.10 20.12
C LEU A 31 18.74 -19.63 18.69
N LYS A 32 17.64 -19.89 17.98
CA LYS A 32 17.60 -20.06 16.53
C LYS A 32 16.50 -19.16 15.99
N TYR A 33 16.78 -18.39 14.95
CA TYR A 33 15.77 -17.54 14.31
C TYR A 33 15.99 -17.48 12.80
N ARG A 34 14.91 -17.15 12.10
CA ARG A 34 14.91 -16.84 10.67
C ARG A 34 13.93 -15.69 10.46
N TRP A 35 14.32 -14.69 9.68
CA TRP A 35 13.39 -13.69 9.21
C TRP A 35 12.57 -14.28 8.05
N GLY A 36 11.25 -14.06 8.09
CA GLY A 36 10.36 -14.36 6.97
C GLY A 36 10.48 -13.32 5.86
N GLU A 37 9.57 -13.40 4.89
CA GLU A 37 9.47 -12.38 3.85
C GLU A 37 9.13 -11.01 4.44
N HIS A 38 9.65 -9.97 3.79
CA HIS A 38 9.58 -8.59 4.24
C HIS A 38 8.63 -7.80 3.35
N TYR A 39 7.67 -7.10 3.95
CA TYR A 39 6.85 -6.11 3.26
C TYR A 39 7.52 -4.75 3.34
N ALA A 40 8.06 -4.30 2.21
CA ALA A 40 8.70 -2.99 2.11
C ALA A 40 7.67 -1.87 2.33
N ALA A 41 8.09 -0.77 2.95
CA ALA A 41 7.24 0.42 3.06
C ALA A 41 6.77 0.89 1.69
N MET A 42 5.47 1.20 1.57
CA MET A 42 4.83 1.59 0.32
C MET A 42 5.36 2.93 -0.18
N ARG A 43 5.72 2.98 -1.45
CA ARG A 43 6.19 4.18 -2.13
C ARG A 43 5.19 4.59 -3.21
N SER A 44 4.21 5.40 -2.80
CA SER A 44 3.14 5.86 -3.70
C SER A 44 3.63 6.90 -4.69
N ASN A 45 3.35 6.69 -5.98
CA ASN A 45 3.52 7.70 -7.03
C ASN A 45 2.28 8.61 -7.09
N LEU A 46 2.44 9.86 -6.69
CA LEU A 46 1.37 10.85 -6.58
C LEU A 46 0.83 11.29 -7.94
N THR A 47 1.65 11.30 -8.98
CA THR A 47 1.18 11.54 -10.36
C THR A 47 0.20 10.45 -10.78
N LEU A 48 0.53 9.17 -10.57
CA LEU A 48 -0.40 8.05 -10.80
C LEU A 48 -1.65 8.16 -9.92
N ALA A 49 -1.50 8.51 -8.65
CA ALA A 49 -2.63 8.63 -7.72
C ALA A 49 -3.62 9.73 -8.13
N ARG A 50 -3.12 10.85 -8.67
CA ARG A 50 -3.95 11.94 -9.19
C ARG A 50 -4.75 11.52 -10.42
N LEU A 51 -4.11 10.81 -11.36
CA LEU A 51 -4.80 10.26 -12.53
C LEU A 51 -5.91 9.29 -12.11
N PHE A 52 -5.59 8.36 -11.22
CA PHE A 52 -6.57 7.42 -10.69
C PHE A 52 -7.74 8.14 -10.00
N LYS A 53 -7.49 9.18 -9.19
CA LYS A 53 -8.55 10.00 -8.59
C LYS A 53 -9.45 10.66 -9.65
N GLN A 54 -8.86 11.29 -10.68
CA GLN A 54 -9.64 11.93 -11.74
C GLN A 54 -10.50 10.90 -12.49
N ASN A 55 -9.94 9.73 -12.76
CA ASN A 55 -10.67 8.63 -13.40
C ASN A 55 -11.80 8.09 -12.51
N MET A 56 -11.58 7.98 -11.21
CA MET A 56 -12.61 7.62 -10.22
C MET A 56 -13.78 8.63 -10.18
N GLU A 57 -13.48 9.93 -10.26
CA GLU A 57 -14.50 10.98 -10.38
C GLU A 57 -15.31 10.83 -11.67
N MET A 58 -14.66 10.55 -12.81
CA MET A 58 -15.34 10.38 -14.10
C MET A 58 -16.26 9.15 -14.16
N VAL A 59 -15.93 8.07 -13.44
CA VAL A 59 -16.77 6.86 -13.37
C VAL A 59 -17.85 6.94 -12.28
N GLY A 60 -18.01 8.09 -11.62
CA GLY A 60 -19.07 8.33 -10.63
C GLY A 60 -18.75 7.88 -9.21
N HIS A 61 -17.49 7.56 -8.91
CA HIS A 61 -17.04 7.12 -7.59
C HIS A 61 -15.96 8.08 -7.06
N PRO A 62 -16.29 9.33 -6.69
CA PRO A 62 -15.30 10.31 -6.28
C PRO A 62 -14.53 9.85 -5.03
N ILE A 63 -13.21 9.96 -5.08
CA ILE A 63 -12.32 9.65 -3.96
C ILE A 63 -11.48 10.86 -3.56
N ARG A 64 -10.97 10.84 -2.33
CA ARG A 64 -10.01 11.84 -1.86
C ARG A 64 -8.59 11.32 -2.04
N LEU A 65 -7.66 12.20 -2.36
CA LEU A 65 -6.25 11.90 -2.13
C LEU A 65 -6.05 11.88 -0.62
N GLY A 66 -5.65 10.74 -0.08
CA GLY A 66 -5.27 10.63 1.32
C GLY A 66 -4.00 11.44 1.59
N ASP A 67 -3.83 11.85 2.83
CA ASP A 67 -2.51 12.20 3.34
C ASP A 67 -1.70 10.91 3.50
N ASN A 68 -0.42 10.93 3.13
CA ASN A 68 0.49 9.76 3.26
C ASN A 68 0.73 9.33 4.73
N THR A 69 -0.08 9.79 5.68
CA THR A 69 0.04 9.54 7.13
C THR A 69 -0.61 8.21 7.53
N LEU A 70 -1.52 7.66 6.72
CA LEU A 70 -2.19 6.38 6.95
C LEU A 70 -1.33 5.17 6.48
N GLN A 71 -0.04 5.15 6.80
CA GLN A 71 0.84 3.99 6.57
C GLN A 71 0.63 2.87 7.61
N THR A 72 -0.63 2.57 7.97
CA THR A 72 -0.94 1.50 8.93
C THR A 72 -1.08 0.13 8.29
N PHE A 73 -1.15 0.05 6.96
CA PHE A 73 -1.28 -1.18 6.19
C PHE A 73 0.09 -1.81 5.85
N SER A 74 0.10 -3.14 5.70
CA SER A 74 1.29 -3.89 5.27
C SER A 74 0.89 -4.82 4.13
N THR A 75 1.62 -4.73 3.02
CA THR A 75 1.24 -5.31 1.73
C THR A 75 2.48 -5.50 0.86
N ASP A 76 2.49 -6.58 0.09
CA ASP A 76 3.52 -6.93 -0.89
C ASP A 76 3.65 -5.95 -2.06
N VAL A 77 2.61 -5.16 -2.35
CA VAL A 77 2.70 -4.05 -3.33
C VAL A 77 3.78 -3.05 -2.93
N GLY A 78 4.08 -2.92 -1.63
CA GLY A 78 5.21 -2.14 -1.15
C GLY A 78 6.54 -2.57 -1.76
N ASN A 79 6.77 -3.88 -1.92
CA ASN A 79 7.96 -4.43 -2.59
C ASN A 79 7.98 -4.07 -4.08
N VAL A 80 6.83 -4.18 -4.76
CA VAL A 80 6.69 -3.80 -6.18
C VAL A 80 6.96 -2.30 -6.38
N SER A 81 6.47 -1.46 -5.46
CA SER A 81 6.66 -0.01 -5.48
C SER A 81 8.12 0.44 -5.35
N ARG A 82 9.04 -0.47 -5.01
CA ARG A 82 10.49 -0.19 -5.04
C ARG A 82 11.11 -0.39 -6.41
N LEU A 83 10.46 -1.15 -7.28
CA LEU A 83 10.98 -1.52 -8.59
C LEU A 83 10.34 -0.72 -9.72
N VAL A 84 9.07 -0.35 -9.58
CA VAL A 84 8.30 0.38 -10.59
C VAL A 84 7.39 1.43 -9.96
N PRO A 85 6.99 2.48 -10.71
CA PRO A 85 5.95 3.40 -10.27
C PRO A 85 4.67 2.63 -9.91
N ALA A 86 4.17 2.81 -8.69
CA ALA A 86 3.02 2.07 -8.19
C ALA A 86 2.12 2.94 -7.32
N ILE A 87 0.85 2.53 -7.22
CA ILE A 87 -0.14 3.05 -6.29
C ILE A 87 -0.92 1.87 -5.70
N GLN A 88 -1.45 2.04 -4.50
CA GLN A 88 -2.41 1.13 -3.89
C GLN A 88 -3.56 1.95 -3.31
N PRO A 89 -4.50 2.38 -4.15
CA PRO A 89 -5.64 3.16 -3.69
C PRO A 89 -6.52 2.33 -2.75
N LEU A 90 -7.03 2.97 -1.70
CA LEU A 90 -8.13 2.45 -0.91
C LEU A 90 -9.41 3.12 -1.38
N VAL A 91 -10.36 2.32 -1.83
CA VAL A 91 -11.69 2.77 -2.27
C VAL A 91 -12.69 2.29 -1.25
N SER A 92 -13.49 3.20 -0.68
CA SER A 92 -14.46 2.84 0.36
C SER A 92 -15.63 2.08 -0.25
N ILE A 93 -16.02 0.99 0.42
CA ILE A 93 -17.17 0.12 0.07
C ILE A 93 -18.07 -0.15 1.28
N ALA A 94 -17.80 0.52 2.40
CA ALA A 94 -18.51 0.35 3.66
C ALA A 94 -18.52 1.69 4.43
N PRO A 95 -19.49 1.90 5.34
CA PRO A 95 -19.46 3.03 6.27
C PRO A 95 -18.18 3.09 7.12
N ASP A 96 -17.79 4.30 7.55
CA ASP A 96 -16.53 4.56 8.26
C ASP A 96 -16.39 3.83 9.61
N ASP A 97 -17.49 3.40 10.21
CA ASP A 97 -17.51 2.64 11.47
C ASP A 97 -17.27 1.14 11.29
N ILE A 98 -17.31 0.64 10.04
CA ILE A 98 -17.02 -0.77 9.73
C ILE A 98 -15.52 -0.95 9.49
N GLN A 99 -14.84 -1.59 10.43
CA GLN A 99 -13.41 -1.88 10.30
C GLN A 99 -13.11 -3.04 9.35
N LEU A 100 -11.96 -2.95 8.68
CA LEU A 100 -11.38 -4.05 7.91
C LEU A 100 -11.15 -5.30 8.81
N HIS A 101 -11.09 -6.48 8.19
CA HIS A 101 -10.90 -7.77 8.88
C HIS A 101 -12.02 -8.18 9.86
N THR A 102 -13.24 -7.68 9.66
CA THR A 102 -14.42 -8.06 10.45
C THR A 102 -15.45 -8.83 9.61
N THR A 103 -16.35 -9.55 10.29
CA THR A 103 -17.50 -10.20 9.64
C THR A 103 -18.45 -9.20 9.00
N GLU A 104 -18.54 -8.01 9.57
CA GLU A 104 -19.33 -6.88 9.12
C GLU A 104 -18.79 -6.36 7.79
N PHE A 105 -17.48 -6.17 7.68
CA PHE A 105 -16.85 -5.78 6.42
C PHE A 105 -17.00 -6.84 5.34
N ALA A 106 -16.91 -8.13 5.69
CA ALA A 106 -17.15 -9.21 4.74
C ALA A 106 -18.58 -9.17 4.16
N LYS A 107 -19.58 -8.84 4.99
CA LYS A 107 -20.97 -8.65 4.52
C LYS A 107 -21.09 -7.40 3.65
N ALA A 108 -20.49 -6.28 4.04
CA ALA A 108 -20.50 -5.04 3.27
C ALA A 108 -19.86 -5.22 1.89
N ALA A 109 -18.73 -5.93 1.82
CA ALA A 109 -18.01 -6.21 0.57
C ALA A 109 -18.77 -7.13 -0.40
N ALA A 110 -19.77 -7.87 0.08
CA ALA A 110 -20.61 -8.76 -0.74
C ALA A 110 -21.87 -8.08 -1.31
N THR A 111 -22.05 -6.78 -1.07
CA THR A 111 -23.22 -6.03 -1.57
C THR A 111 -23.10 -5.65 -3.04
N GLU A 112 -24.24 -5.44 -3.71
CA GLU A 112 -24.26 -4.95 -5.10
C GLU A 112 -23.61 -3.56 -5.24
N GLU A 113 -23.77 -2.70 -4.23
CA GLU A 113 -23.13 -1.39 -4.18
C GLU A 113 -21.60 -1.50 -4.13
N ALA A 114 -21.06 -2.37 -3.26
CA ALA A 114 -19.63 -2.64 -3.18
C ALA A 114 -19.09 -3.22 -4.50
N LEU A 115 -19.83 -4.12 -5.15
CA LEU A 115 -19.47 -4.66 -6.46
C LEU A 115 -19.48 -3.58 -7.55
N GLY A 116 -20.47 -2.69 -7.55
CA GLY A 116 -20.51 -1.53 -8.44
C GLY A 116 -19.29 -0.62 -8.26
N CYS A 117 -18.94 -0.32 -7.01
CA CYS A 117 -17.74 0.46 -6.68
C CYS A 117 -16.45 -0.22 -7.12
N MET A 118 -16.34 -1.55 -6.93
CA MET A 118 -15.20 -2.35 -7.41
C MET A 118 -15.07 -2.27 -8.94
N LEU A 119 -16.17 -2.37 -9.69
CA LEU A 119 -16.17 -2.23 -11.15
C LEU A 119 -15.78 -0.81 -11.58
N GLY A 120 -16.24 0.22 -10.86
CA GLY A 120 -15.80 1.60 -11.02
C GLY A 120 -14.29 1.74 -10.86
N ALA A 121 -13.73 1.18 -9.78
CA ALA A 121 -12.29 1.16 -9.53
C ALA A 121 -11.51 0.43 -10.61
N ALA A 122 -12.00 -0.73 -11.08
CA ALA A 122 -11.38 -1.47 -12.18
C ALA A 122 -11.36 -0.65 -13.48
N ARG A 123 -12.46 0.05 -13.80
CA ARG A 123 -12.54 0.94 -14.95
C ARG A 123 -11.58 2.12 -14.81
N ALA A 124 -11.50 2.74 -13.64
CA ALA A 124 -10.58 3.84 -13.38
C ALA A 124 -9.11 3.42 -13.47
N MET A 125 -8.76 2.19 -13.03
CA MET A 125 -7.42 1.63 -13.24
C MET A 125 -7.10 1.47 -14.73
N ALA A 126 -8.04 0.94 -15.51
CA ALA A 126 -7.86 0.78 -16.95
C ALA A 126 -7.71 2.13 -17.67
N MET A 127 -8.53 3.13 -17.31
CA MET A 127 -8.41 4.49 -17.84
C MET A 127 -7.05 5.12 -17.49
N THR A 128 -6.58 4.93 -16.25
CA THR A 128 -5.26 5.41 -15.82
C THR A 128 -4.13 4.79 -16.65
N ALA A 129 -4.23 3.49 -16.99
CA ALA A 129 -3.28 2.86 -17.88
C ALA A 129 -3.34 3.44 -19.30
N VAL A 130 -4.54 3.73 -19.82
CA VAL A 130 -4.72 4.41 -21.11
C VAL A 130 -4.06 5.79 -21.09
N ASP A 131 -4.30 6.61 -20.07
CA ASP A 131 -3.71 7.96 -19.95
C ASP A 131 -2.18 7.91 -20.02
N ILE A 132 -1.56 6.93 -19.36
CA ILE A 132 -0.09 6.74 -19.39
C ILE A 132 0.39 6.29 -20.78
N LEU A 133 -0.37 5.41 -21.45
CA LEU A 133 0.03 4.84 -22.73
C LEU A 133 -0.19 5.79 -23.91
N THR A 134 -1.14 6.72 -23.80
CA THR A 134 -1.50 7.65 -24.89
C THR A 134 -0.90 9.05 -24.73
N ASP A 135 -0.45 9.43 -23.53
CA ASP A 135 0.23 10.70 -23.27
C ASP A 135 1.69 10.50 -22.80
N PRO A 136 2.68 10.68 -23.71
CA PRO A 136 4.10 10.58 -23.38
C PRO A 136 4.56 11.53 -22.27
N ASP A 137 3.97 12.73 -22.16
CA ASP A 137 4.36 13.71 -21.14
C ASP A 137 3.91 13.23 -19.75
N THR A 138 2.73 12.62 -19.67
CA THR A 138 2.24 11.98 -18.44
C THR A 138 3.11 10.78 -18.05
N ALA A 139 3.49 9.93 -19.01
CA ALA A 139 4.40 8.82 -18.75
C ALA A 139 5.75 9.29 -18.19
N GLU A 140 6.30 10.38 -18.74
CA GLU A 140 7.58 10.90 -18.25
C GLU A 140 7.46 11.52 -16.86
N LYS A 141 6.38 12.25 -16.55
CA LYS A 141 6.14 12.76 -15.18
C LYS A 141 6.09 11.62 -14.15
N VAL A 142 5.40 10.53 -14.47
CA VAL A 142 5.34 9.33 -13.60
C VAL A 142 6.73 8.76 -13.37
N ARG A 143 7.54 8.61 -14.43
CA ARG A 143 8.92 8.09 -14.33
C ARG A 143 9.83 9.04 -13.57
N GLU A 144 9.77 10.34 -13.83
CA GLU A 144 10.58 11.33 -13.14
C GLU A 144 10.30 11.36 -11.64
N GLU A 145 9.03 11.35 -11.23
CA GLU A 145 8.66 11.29 -9.83
C GLU A 145 9.22 10.01 -9.18
N PHE A 146 9.15 8.88 -9.88
CA PHE A 146 9.74 7.62 -9.45
C PHE A 146 11.29 7.58 -9.50
N ARG A 147 11.96 8.50 -10.20
CA ARG A 147 13.43 8.60 -10.08
C ARG A 147 13.82 9.51 -8.91
N LYS A 148 13.03 10.56 -8.65
CA LYS A 148 13.32 11.57 -7.61
C LYS A 148 13.00 11.11 -6.18
N SER A 149 12.05 10.19 -6.02
CA SER A 149 11.61 9.70 -4.70
C SER A 149 12.29 8.41 -4.25
N GLY A 150 13.38 7.99 -4.92
CA GLY A 150 14.08 6.72 -4.73
C GLY A 150 15.50 6.90 -4.23
#